data_AF-A0A9C7UZ88-F1
#
_entry.id   AF-A0A9C7UZ88-F1
#
_cell.length_a   1.000
_cell.length_b   1.000
_cell.length_c   1.000
_cell.angle_alpha   90.00
_cell.angle_beta   90.00
_cell.angle_gamma   90.00
#
_symmetry.space_group_name_H-M   'P 1'
#
loop_
_entity.id
_entity.type
_entity.pdbx_description
1 polymer ?
#
loop_
_entity_poly.entity_id
_entity_poly.type
_entity_poly.pdbx_seq_one_letter_code
_entity_poly.pdbx_strand_id
1 'polypeptide(L)'
;MLGFLKKAKIGKTEEEKRAESLPMTKKVQFEPLTIVETEQQLEQDIRAVLGFTPVNYYATKNRYLLCTFFYAEDYSEVFMRFELRVDDLPRGHSRMYSIDKVLMRDILRKFGQNINIGV
;
A
#
# COMPACT_ATOMS: atom_id res chain seq x y z
N MET A 1 -31.95 24.81 18.63
CA MET A 1 -31.79 23.73 17.63
C MET A 1 -30.32 23.71 17.23
N LEU A 2 -29.48 22.88 17.85
CA LEU A 2 -28.05 22.82 17.56
C LEU A 2 -27.78 21.54 16.76
N GLY A 3 -27.54 21.71 15.46
CA GLY A 3 -27.35 20.61 14.52
C GLY A 3 -26.05 19.85 14.80
N PHE A 4 -26.19 18.60 15.24
CA PHE A 4 -25.11 17.62 15.22
C PHE A 4 -24.82 17.23 13.77
N LEU A 5 -23.85 17.90 13.14
CA LEU A 5 -23.17 17.35 11.97
C LEU A 5 -22.35 16.14 12.43
N LYS A 6 -22.99 14.97 12.46
CA LYS A 6 -22.28 13.69 12.45
C LYS A 6 -21.40 13.71 11.21
N LYS A 7 -20.08 13.85 11.39
CA LYS A 7 -19.13 13.40 10.38
C LYS A 7 -19.48 11.94 10.10
N ALA A 8 -20.11 11.66 8.96
CA ALA A 8 -20.31 10.30 8.53
C ALA A 8 -18.91 9.67 8.53
N LYS A 9 -18.69 8.65 9.38
CA LYS A 9 -17.61 7.71 9.13
C LYS A 9 -17.96 7.12 7.77
N ILE A 10 -17.35 7.64 6.72
CA ILE A 10 -17.37 7.01 5.41
C ILE A 10 -16.81 5.62 5.70
N GLY A 11 -17.68 4.62 5.66
CA GLY A 11 -17.28 3.24 5.91
C GLY A 11 -16.23 2.83 4.89
N LYS A 12 -15.52 1.74 5.18
CA LYS A 12 -14.62 1.12 4.19
C LYS A 12 -15.37 0.89 2.89
N THR A 13 -14.74 1.23 1.78
CA THR A 13 -15.22 0.90 0.44
C THR A 13 -15.32 -0.62 0.27
N GLU A 14 -16.12 -1.09 -0.68
CA GLU A 14 -16.19 -2.53 -0.98
C GLU A 14 -14.83 -3.09 -1.43
N GLU A 15 -14.02 -2.28 -2.12
CA GLU A 15 -12.65 -2.65 -2.50
C GLU A 15 -11.75 -2.83 -1.28
N GLU A 16 -11.80 -1.92 -0.30
CA GLU A 16 -11.05 -2.07 0.95
C GLU A 16 -11.51 -3.28 1.75
N LYS A 17 -12.82 -3.55 1.81
CA LYS A 17 -13.34 -4.76 2.46
C LYS A 17 -12.86 -6.02 1.75
N ARG A 18 -12.88 -6.05 0.41
CA ARG A 18 -12.40 -7.18 -0.38
C ARG A 18 -10.92 -7.42 -0.13
N ALA A 19 -10.09 -6.40 -0.29
CA ALA A 19 -8.65 -6.48 -0.05
C ALA A 19 -8.35 -7.01 1.36
N GLU A 20 -8.94 -6.42 2.39
CA GLU A 20 -8.68 -6.81 3.77
C GLU A 20 -9.28 -8.17 4.17
N SER A 21 -10.14 -8.77 3.34
CA SER A 21 -10.67 -10.12 3.51
C SER A 21 -9.76 -11.22 2.92
N LEU A 22 -8.76 -10.86 2.13
CA LEU A 22 -7.86 -11.82 1.50
C LEU A 22 -6.93 -12.49 2.51
N PRO A 23 -6.56 -13.77 2.29
CA PRO A 23 -5.85 -14.57 3.28
C PRO A 23 -4.40 -14.14 3.48
N MET A 24 -3.76 -13.56 2.46
CA MET A 24 -2.35 -13.24 2.50
C MET A 24 -2.10 -11.74 2.60
N THR A 25 -1.11 -11.37 3.43
CA THR A 25 -0.62 -10.00 3.49
C THR A 25 0.90 -9.95 3.43
N LYS A 26 1.43 -8.85 2.88
CA LYS A 26 2.89 -8.63 2.82
C LYS A 26 3.21 -7.15 2.94
N LYS A 27 4.31 -6.81 3.63
CA LYS A 27 4.68 -5.43 3.89
C LYS A 27 6.10 -5.15 3.43
N VAL A 28 6.29 -4.00 2.79
CA VAL A 28 7.60 -3.45 2.40
C VAL A 28 7.62 -1.96 2.68
N GLN A 29 8.80 -1.37 2.84
CA GLN A 29 8.96 0.02 3.26
C GLN A 29 9.78 0.81 2.25
N PHE A 30 9.34 2.03 1.96
CA PHE A 30 10.03 2.96 1.06
C PHE A 30 10.45 4.22 1.81
N GLU A 31 11.33 4.99 1.19
CA GLU A 31 11.60 6.36 1.61
C GLU A 31 10.29 7.15 1.68
N PRO A 32 10.18 8.08 2.64
CA PRO A 32 8.92 8.75 2.88
C PRO A 32 8.57 9.71 1.75
N LEU A 33 7.40 9.49 1.16
CA LEU A 33 6.66 10.46 0.35
C LEU A 33 5.42 10.91 1.12
N THR A 34 4.85 12.07 0.78
CA THR A 34 3.50 12.38 1.27
C THR A 34 2.48 11.47 0.60
N ILE A 35 1.32 11.27 1.26
CA ILE A 35 0.23 10.48 0.66
C ILE A 35 -0.24 11.12 -0.66
N VAL A 36 -0.35 12.44 -0.70
CA VAL A 36 -0.79 13.16 -1.91
C VAL A 36 0.16 12.94 -3.08
N GLU A 37 1.48 13.08 -2.87
CA GLU A 37 2.49 12.81 -3.91
C GLU A 37 2.47 11.35 -4.34
N THR A 38 2.31 10.43 -3.38
CA THR A 38 2.20 9.00 -3.66
C THR A 38 1.01 8.72 -4.55
N GLU A 39 -0.17 9.22 -4.18
CA GLU A 39 -1.38 9.02 -4.96
C GLU A 39 -1.22 9.59 -6.36
N GLN A 40 -0.85 10.87 -6.50
CA GLN A 40 -0.65 11.54 -7.79
C GLN A 40 0.22 10.75 -8.75
N GLN A 41 1.36 10.22 -8.29
CA GLN A 41 2.25 9.40 -9.12
C GLN A 41 1.58 8.09 -9.56
N LEU A 42 0.86 7.41 -8.66
CA LEU A 42 0.20 6.13 -8.95
C LEU A 42 -1.09 6.28 -9.77
N GLU A 43 -1.79 7.42 -9.69
CA GLU A 43 -2.94 7.68 -10.57
C GLU A 43 -2.49 7.95 -12.00
N GLN A 44 -1.31 8.57 -12.18
CA GLN A 44 -0.73 8.81 -13.48
C GLN A 44 -0.17 7.52 -14.11
N ASP A 45 0.59 6.75 -13.34
CA ASP A 45 1.09 5.44 -13.73
C ASP A 45 1.29 4.56 -12.49
N ILE A 46 0.52 3.47 -12.38
CA ILE A 46 0.62 2.55 -11.25
C ILE A 46 2.03 1.93 -11.12
N ARG A 47 2.79 1.85 -12.23
CA ARG A 47 4.17 1.36 -12.24
C ARG A 47 5.18 2.38 -11.71
N ALA A 48 4.79 3.63 -11.45
CA ALA A 48 5.64 4.64 -10.83
C ALA A 48 6.23 4.21 -9.47
N VAL A 49 5.53 3.30 -8.76
CA VAL A 49 6.03 2.63 -7.56
C VAL A 49 7.41 1.98 -7.74
N LEU A 50 7.75 1.52 -8.95
CA LEU A 50 9.06 0.93 -9.24
C LEU A 50 10.20 1.95 -9.14
N GLY A 51 9.89 3.25 -9.25
CA GLY A 51 10.82 4.35 -9.01
C GLY A 51 11.03 4.68 -7.54
N PHE A 52 10.19 4.18 -6.62
CA PHE A 52 10.33 4.51 -5.20
C PHE A 52 11.58 3.86 -4.60
N THR A 53 12.28 4.58 -3.72
CA THR A 53 13.49 4.09 -3.06
C THR A 53 13.14 3.11 -1.94
N PRO A 54 13.58 1.84 -1.98
CA PRO A 54 13.35 0.90 -0.89
C PRO A 54 14.17 1.31 0.34
N VAL A 55 13.59 1.13 1.53
CA VAL A 55 14.27 1.38 2.81
C VAL A 55 14.34 0.10 3.62
N ASN A 56 15.47 -0.11 4.29
CA ASN A 56 15.59 -1.12 5.33
C ASN A 56 15.04 -0.55 6.64
N TYR A 57 14.18 -1.30 7.34
CA TYR A 57 13.53 -0.85 8.57
C TYR A 57 14.51 -0.41 9.68
N TYR A 58 15.75 -0.90 9.64
CA TYR A 58 16.81 -0.49 10.56
C TYR A 58 17.41 0.88 10.25
N ALA A 59 17.21 1.42 9.03
CA ALA A 59 17.85 2.65 8.56
C ALA A 59 17.02 3.92 8.84
N THR A 60 15.69 3.83 8.95
CA THR A 60 14.82 5.03 9.00
C THR A 60 13.64 4.83 9.96
N LYS A 61 13.92 4.81 11.28
CA LYS A 61 12.90 4.55 12.31
C LYS A 61 11.79 5.62 12.42
N ASN A 62 12.10 6.87 12.08
CA ASN A 62 11.23 7.97 12.49
C ASN A 62 10.18 8.31 11.42
N ARG A 63 10.42 7.95 10.15
CA ARG A 63 9.49 8.25 9.04
C ARG A 63 9.72 7.36 7.83
N TYR A 64 8.68 6.68 7.36
CA TYR A 64 8.74 5.81 6.18
C TYR A 64 7.36 5.68 5.52
N LEU A 65 7.36 5.27 4.25
CA LEU A 65 6.14 4.94 3.52
C LEU A 65 5.96 3.41 3.51
N LEU A 66 4.96 2.91 4.22
CA LEU A 66 4.64 1.49 4.32
C LEU A 66 3.73 1.07 3.17
N CYS A 67 4.18 0.14 2.34
CA CYS A 67 3.34 -0.52 1.35
C CYS A 67 2.83 -1.86 1.92
N THR A 68 1.52 -2.02 1.99
CA THR A 68 0.87 -3.28 2.37
C THR A 68 0.19 -3.88 1.15
N PHE A 69 0.54 -5.13 0.84
CA PHE A 69 -0.14 -5.97 -0.11
C PHE A 69 -1.17 -6.84 0.58
N PHE A 70 -2.33 -7.01 -0.04
CA PHE A 70 -3.35 -8.01 0.30
C PHE A 70 -3.61 -8.86 -0.94
N TYR A 71 -3.53 -10.19 -0.84
CA TYR A 71 -3.56 -11.04 -2.02
C TYR A 71 -4.15 -12.42 -1.77
N ALA A 72 -4.71 -13.02 -2.82
CA ALA A 72 -5.09 -14.43 -2.85
C ALA A 72 -3.82 -15.31 -2.91
N GLU A 73 -3.90 -16.55 -2.42
CA GLU A 73 -2.75 -17.48 -2.38
C GLU A 73 -2.14 -17.75 -3.76
N ASP A 74 -2.95 -17.72 -4.82
CA ASP A 74 -2.57 -17.92 -6.22
C ASP A 74 -2.22 -16.61 -6.96
N TYR A 75 -2.23 -15.49 -6.26
CA TYR A 75 -2.03 -14.14 -6.80
C TYR A 75 -3.05 -13.72 -7.89
N SER A 76 -4.22 -14.36 -7.95
CA SER A 76 -5.31 -13.98 -8.85
C SER A 76 -5.87 -12.58 -8.55
N GLU A 77 -5.88 -12.22 -7.27
CA GLU A 77 -6.21 -10.88 -6.79
C GLU A 77 -5.06 -10.34 -5.96
N VAL A 78 -4.61 -9.13 -6.28
CA VAL A 78 -3.59 -8.41 -5.52
C VAL A 78 -4.01 -6.96 -5.37
N PHE A 79 -4.04 -6.50 -4.12
CA PHE A 79 -4.30 -5.13 -3.76
C PHE A 79 -3.08 -4.55 -3.04
N MET A 80 -2.89 -3.24 -3.18
CA MET A 80 -1.79 -2.49 -2.60
C MET A 80 -2.31 -1.21 -1.97
N ARG A 81 -1.82 -0.87 -0.78
CA ARG A 81 -2.08 0.42 -0.10
C ARG A 81 -0.80 0.96 0.52
N PHE A 82 -0.59 2.26 0.39
CA PHE A 82 0.48 2.98 1.08
C PHE A 82 -0.02 3.63 2.35
N GLU A 83 0.81 3.66 3.37
CA GLU A 83 0.56 4.34 4.64
C GLU A 83 1.81 5.09 5.09
N LEU A 84 1.67 6.39 5.34
CA LEU A 84 2.77 7.19 5.88
C LEU A 84 2.87 6.91 7.37
N ARG A 85 4.02 6.43 7.81
CA ARG A 85 4.34 6.17 9.22
C ARG A 85 5.31 7.23 9.73
N VAL A 86 5.01 7.78 10.90
CA VAL A 86 5.90 8.68 11.64
C VAL A 86 5.97 8.16 13.07
N ASP A 87 7.18 7.85 13.54
CA ASP A 87 7.42 7.19 14.84
C ASP A 87 6.55 5.94 15.01
N ASP A 88 6.49 5.12 13.97
CA ASP A 88 5.62 3.93 13.84
C ASP A 88 4.10 4.16 13.93
N LEU A 89 3.65 5.40 14.09
CA LEU A 89 2.23 5.75 14.09
C LEU A 89 1.72 6.09 12.68
N PRO A 90 0.53 5.61 12.29
CA PRO A 90 -0.07 5.95 11.00
C PRO A 90 -0.46 7.44 10.95
N ARG A 91 -0.12 8.11 9.85
CA ARG A 91 -0.43 9.53 9.60
C ARG A 91 -1.36 9.77 8.42
N GLY A 92 -1.76 8.70 7.74
CA GLY A 92 -2.62 8.72 6.57
C GLY A 92 -2.28 7.55 5.67
N HIS A 93 -3.21 7.18 4.82
CA HIS A 93 -3.03 6.14 3.83
C HIS A 93 -3.55 6.60 2.48
N SER A 94 -3.00 6.03 1.41
CA SER A 94 -3.56 6.17 0.07
C SER A 94 -4.90 5.43 -0.03
N ARG A 95 -5.61 5.62 -1.13
CA ARG A 95 -6.62 4.65 -1.59
C ARG A 95 -6.05 3.24 -1.76
N MET A 96 -6.94 2.27 -1.88
CA MET A 96 -6.59 0.92 -2.29
C MET A 96 -6.35 0.89 -3.80
N TYR A 97 -5.35 0.15 -4.24
CA TYR A 97 -5.07 -0.07 -5.66
C TYR A 97 -5.12 -1.55 -5.98
N SER A 98 -5.96 -1.95 -6.92
CA SER A 98 -5.83 -3.26 -7.57
C SER A 98 -4.62 -3.26 -8.52
N ILE A 99 -3.77 -4.26 -8.40
CA ILE A 99 -2.57 -4.45 -9.24
C ILE A 99 -2.48 -5.89 -9.71
N ASP A 100 -1.68 -6.13 -10.74
CA ASP A 100 -1.39 -7.51 -11.18
C ASP A 100 -0.22 -8.14 -10.38
N LYS A 101 -0.14 -9.48 -10.45
CA LYS A 101 0.92 -10.28 -9.80
C LYS A 101 2.32 -9.97 -10.33
N VAL A 102 2.44 -9.43 -11.55
CA VAL A 102 3.73 -9.09 -12.18
C VAL A 102 4.31 -7.84 -11.53
N LEU A 103 3.48 -6.81 -11.31
CA LEU A 103 3.86 -5.60 -10.63
C LEU A 103 4.21 -5.87 -9.17
N MET A 104 3.42 -6.68 -8.45
CA MET A 104 3.78 -7.12 -7.10
C MET A 104 5.15 -7.79 -7.05
N ARG A 105 5.43 -8.73 -7.96
CA ARG A 105 6.74 -9.39 -8.07
C ARG A 105 7.86 -8.38 -8.31
N ASP A 106 7.67 -7.46 -9.25
CA ASP A 106 8.69 -6.48 -9.63
C ASP A 106 8.98 -5.51 -8.46
N ILE A 107 7.96 -5.13 -7.67
CA ILE A 107 8.14 -4.37 -6.43
C ILE A 107 8.94 -5.19 -5.41
N LEU A 108 8.55 -6.43 -5.13
CA LEU A 108 9.20 -7.28 -4.14
C LEU A 108 10.68 -7.55 -4.46
N ARG A 109 11.04 -7.61 -5.74
CA ARG A 109 12.44 -7.74 -6.20
C ARG A 109 13.32 -6.58 -5.76
N LYS A 110 12.77 -5.37 -5.62
CA LYS A 110 13.52 -4.21 -5.06
C LYS A 110 13.98 -4.45 -3.62
N PHE A 111 13.34 -5.38 -2.92
CA PHE A 111 13.64 -5.78 -1.55
C PHE A 111 14.42 -7.10 -1.47
N GLY A 112 14.91 -7.62 -2.61
CA GLY A 112 15.56 -8.94 -2.68
C GLY A 112 14.60 -10.11 -2.45
N GLN A 113 13.29 -9.87 -2.51
CA GLN A 113 12.27 -10.89 -2.28
C GLN A 113 11.77 -11.42 -3.62
N ASN A 114 11.72 -12.75 -3.75
CA ASN A 114 11.21 -13.40 -4.94
C ASN A 114 9.92 -14.15 -4.63
N ILE A 115 8.97 -14.13 -5.55
CA ILE A 115 7.74 -14.91 -5.49
C ILE A 115 7.62 -15.75 -6.74
N ASN A 116 7.25 -17.02 -6.58
CA ASN A 116 6.98 -17.89 -7.72
C ASN A 116 5.53 -17.69 -8.14
N ILE A 117 5.33 -17.10 -9.31
CA ILE A 117 3.99 -16.74 -9.81
C ILE A 117 3.39 -17.76 -10.78
N GLY A 118 4.04 -18.92 -10.97
CA GLY A 118 3.62 -20.00 -11.87
C GLY A 118 3.42 -19.49 -13.31
N VAL A 119 4.40 -19.70 -14.18
CA VAL A 119 4.24 -19.40 -15.61
C VAL A 119 3.50 -20.54 -16.29
#